data_AF-V4IY82-F1
#
_entry.id   AF-V4IY82-F1
#
_cell.length_a   1.000
_cell.length_b   1.000
_cell.length_c   1.000
_cell.angle_alpha   90.00
_cell.angle_beta   90.00
_cell.angle_gamma   90.00
#
_symmetry.space_group_name_H-M   'P 1'
#
loop_
_entity.id
_entity.type
_entity.pdbx_description
1 polymer ?
#
loop_
_entity_poly.entity_id
_entity_poly.type
_entity_poly.pdbx_seq_one_letter_code
_entity_poly.pdbx_strand_id
1 'polypeptide(L)'
;MQHFFAATAKARFQGKNKHRDKGKKTAPPAPWPLTYAAGIVFCRARTPIKRAQGLARDLADGVKSWLHDRATATSPDQALRGQLQNAWDYAVLESVDFPTEDELGDYFADRYRGAASLRRPLAPFANWCDDAGRGLDREEMAHLLESLSKGQVYAVARQAIGAGIDWTDAASLTRFNDVYQRMREVVGSRQFDPLCERIQTLFGSGGDGHRKAAENAILDPWPWIHLAELWDYLAPEPDAKQEDES
;
A
#
# COMPACT_ATOMS: atom_id res chain seq x y z
N MET A 1 -11.11 -8.51 1.82
CA MET A 1 -10.39 -7.24 1.98
C MET A 1 -11.23 -5.99 1.69
N GLN A 2 -11.99 -5.94 0.60
CA GLN A 2 -12.75 -4.74 0.22
C GLN A 2 -13.67 -4.18 1.33
N HIS A 3 -14.42 -5.02 2.06
CA HIS A 3 -15.26 -4.54 3.17
C HIS A 3 -14.48 -3.89 4.31
N PHE A 4 -13.25 -4.35 4.60
CA PHE A 4 -12.39 -3.75 5.61
C PHE A 4 -11.97 -2.35 5.18
N PHE A 5 -11.44 -2.22 3.96
CA PHE A 5 -11.00 -0.94 3.41
C PHE A 5 -12.16 0.05 3.20
N ALA A 6 -13.34 -0.45 2.83
CA ALA A 6 -14.59 0.31 2.80
C ALA A 6 -14.96 0.88 4.16
N ALA A 7 -14.95 0.03 5.18
CA ALA A 7 -15.34 0.42 6.54
C ALA A 7 -14.36 1.46 7.11
N THR A 8 -13.06 1.29 6.86
CA THR A 8 -12.05 2.26 7.28
C THR A 8 -12.12 3.56 6.51
N ALA A 9 -12.32 3.55 5.18
CA ALA A 9 -12.47 4.78 4.38
C ALA A 9 -13.66 5.63 4.86
N LYS A 10 -14.75 4.97 5.31
CA LYS A 10 -15.97 5.62 5.82
C LYS A 10 -15.89 6.08 7.27
N ALA A 11 -14.89 5.64 8.05
CA ALA A 11 -14.72 6.00 9.46
C ALA A 11 -14.23 7.45 9.64
N ARG A 12 -15.05 8.44 9.24
CA ARG A 12 -14.89 9.84 9.66
C ARG A 12 -15.50 10.00 11.06
N PHE A 13 -14.67 9.93 12.10
CA PHE A 13 -15.14 10.19 13.46
C PHE A 13 -15.52 11.67 13.62
N GLN A 14 -16.83 11.94 13.73
CA GLN A 14 -17.34 13.25 14.13
C GLN A 14 -17.09 13.45 15.63
N GLY A 15 -16.01 14.14 15.98
CA GLY A 15 -15.76 14.56 17.35
C GLY A 15 -16.85 15.51 17.86
N LYS A 16 -17.74 15.04 18.75
CA LYS A 16 -18.72 15.89 19.44
C LYS A 16 -18.01 16.71 20.53
N ASN A 17 -17.43 17.86 20.17
CA ASN A 17 -16.88 18.78 21.16
C ASN A 17 -17.99 19.57 21.86
N LYS A 18 -18.38 19.12 23.06
CA LYS A 18 -19.09 19.96 24.06
C LYS A 18 -18.04 20.70 24.91
N HIS A 19 -17.42 21.74 24.36
CA HIS A 19 -16.72 22.73 25.20
C HIS A 19 -17.36 24.10 25.02
N ARG A 20 -17.95 24.58 26.10
CA ARG A 20 -18.74 25.81 26.19
C ARG A 20 -17.83 26.90 26.71
N ASP A 21 -17.09 27.54 25.82
CA ASP A 21 -16.24 28.68 26.16
C ASP A 21 -16.94 30.01 25.84
N LYS A 22 -16.99 30.92 26.81
CA LYS A 22 -17.67 32.22 26.75
C LYS A 22 -16.62 33.33 26.65
N GLY A 23 -16.08 33.53 25.45
CA GLY A 23 -15.15 34.63 25.16
C GLY A 23 -15.08 34.92 23.66
N LYS A 24 -15.03 36.21 23.31
CA LYS A 24 -14.98 36.83 21.96
C LYS A 24 -14.88 35.87 20.74
N LYS A 25 -15.94 35.87 19.93
CA LYS A 25 -16.22 34.98 18.78
C LYS A 25 -15.31 35.22 17.57
N THR A 26 -14.04 34.83 17.62
CA THR A 26 -13.45 34.16 16.45
C THR A 26 -13.94 32.72 16.51
N ALA A 27 -14.61 32.24 15.45
CA ALA A 27 -15.02 30.84 15.41
C ALA A 27 -13.80 29.97 15.73
N PRO A 28 -13.87 29.02 16.69
CA PRO A 28 -12.75 28.15 16.97
C PRO A 28 -12.34 27.47 15.65
N PRO A 29 -11.04 27.30 15.39
CA PRO A 29 -10.60 26.58 14.21
C PRO A 29 -11.30 25.22 14.20
N ALA A 30 -11.82 24.83 13.03
CA ALA A 30 -12.51 23.55 12.89
C ALA A 30 -11.62 22.44 13.46
N PRO A 31 -12.14 21.54 14.31
CA PRO A 31 -11.35 20.46 14.87
C PRO A 31 -10.74 19.66 13.73
N TRP A 32 -9.46 19.32 13.88
CA TRP A 32 -8.76 18.51 12.91
C TRP A 32 -9.47 17.18 12.72
N PRO A 33 -9.59 16.69 11.47
CA PRO A 33 -10.20 15.39 11.22
C PRO A 33 -9.35 14.29 11.90
N LEU A 34 -10.01 13.34 12.53
CA LEU A 34 -9.32 12.16 13.06
C LEU A 34 -8.89 11.25 11.90
N THR A 35 -7.65 10.78 11.95
CA THR A 35 -7.08 9.83 11.00
C THR A 35 -6.70 8.52 11.68
N TYR A 36 -6.43 7.48 10.88
CA TYR A 36 -6.02 6.17 11.36
C TYR A 36 -4.75 5.69 10.66
N ALA A 37 -3.91 5.03 11.45
CA ALA A 37 -2.83 4.16 10.97
C ALA A 37 -3.21 2.72 11.30
N ALA A 38 -3.08 1.80 10.35
CA ALA A 38 -3.40 0.39 10.59
C ALA A 38 -2.30 -0.55 10.06
N GLY A 39 -2.11 -1.66 10.76
CA GLY A 39 -1.28 -2.77 10.33
C GLY A 39 -2.14 -3.98 10.01
N ILE A 40 -1.89 -4.62 8.88
CA ILE A 40 -2.65 -5.77 8.38
C ILE A 40 -1.72 -6.96 8.25
N VAL A 41 -2.07 -8.09 8.86
CA VAL A 41 -1.25 -9.31 8.79
C VAL A 41 -2.05 -10.39 8.09
N PHE A 42 -1.57 -10.82 6.93
CA PHE A 42 -2.06 -12.02 6.26
C PHE A 42 -1.24 -13.20 6.78
N CYS A 43 -1.88 -14.17 7.40
CA CYS A 43 -1.19 -15.30 8.01
C CYS A 43 -2.06 -16.56 7.98
N ARG A 44 -1.43 -17.72 8.17
CA ARG A 44 -2.16 -18.99 8.27
C ARG A 44 -3.00 -19.06 9.53
N ALA A 45 -4.10 -19.81 9.49
CA ALA A 45 -5.03 -19.98 10.61
C ALA A 45 -4.39 -20.46 11.93
N ARG A 46 -3.26 -21.17 11.86
CA ARG A 46 -2.51 -21.67 13.03
C ARG A 46 -1.48 -20.68 13.59
N THR A 47 -1.38 -19.48 13.03
CA THR A 47 -0.47 -18.44 13.52
C THR A 47 -0.87 -18.03 14.93
N PRO A 48 0.05 -18.00 15.91
CA PRO A 48 -0.27 -17.57 17.27
C PRO A 48 -0.86 -16.15 17.27
N ILE A 49 -2.09 -15.99 17.79
CA ILE A 49 -2.84 -14.72 17.78
C ILE A 49 -2.03 -13.57 18.37
N LYS A 50 -1.32 -13.81 19.49
CA LYS A 50 -0.48 -12.77 20.13
C LYS A 50 0.62 -12.27 19.21
N ARG A 51 1.21 -13.13 18.37
CA ARG A 51 2.25 -12.74 17.40
C ARG A 51 1.66 -11.91 16.27
N ALA A 52 0.54 -12.35 15.69
CA ALA A 52 -0.15 -11.59 14.66
C ALA A 52 -0.60 -10.20 15.16
N GLN A 53 -1.07 -10.11 16.41
CA GLN A 53 -1.44 -8.85 17.05
C GLN A 53 -0.24 -7.94 17.31
N GLY A 54 0.89 -8.50 17.75
CA GLY A 54 2.15 -7.75 17.92
C GLY A 54 2.58 -7.15 16.60
N LEU A 55 2.72 -7.98 15.56
CA LEU A 55 3.13 -7.54 14.23
C LEU A 55 2.18 -6.49 13.63
N ALA A 56 0.86 -6.67 13.79
CA ALA A 56 -0.13 -5.68 13.32
C ALA A 56 0.02 -4.33 14.05
N ARG A 57 0.39 -4.34 15.33
CA ARG A 57 0.67 -3.11 16.08
C ARG A 57 1.96 -2.46 15.60
N ASP A 58 3.02 -3.24 15.44
CA ASP A 58 4.33 -2.74 15.00
C ASP A 58 4.25 -2.13 13.60
N LEU A 59 3.49 -2.77 12.68
CA LEU A 59 3.16 -2.21 11.37
C LEU A 59 2.42 -0.85 11.49
N ALA A 60 1.39 -0.78 12.34
CA ALA A 60 0.62 0.45 12.53
C ALA A 60 1.46 1.58 13.14
N ASP A 61 2.37 1.26 14.07
CA ASP A 61 3.28 2.22 14.67
C ASP A 61 4.36 2.65 13.68
N GLY A 62 4.86 1.74 12.82
CA GLY A 62 5.73 2.07 11.70
C GLY A 62 5.10 3.07 10.73
N VAL A 63 3.81 2.94 10.41
CA VAL A 63 3.07 3.94 9.62
C VAL A 63 3.06 5.31 10.29
N LYS A 64 2.81 5.37 11.60
CA LYS A 64 2.80 6.65 12.33
C LYS A 64 4.18 7.31 12.29
N SER A 65 5.25 6.54 12.53
CA SER A 65 6.62 7.03 12.43
C SER A 65 6.92 7.55 11.03
N TRP A 66 6.55 6.81 10.00
CA TRP A 66 6.74 7.23 8.60
C TRP A 66 5.99 8.53 8.27
N LEU A 67 4.74 8.68 8.71
CA LEU A 67 3.96 9.91 8.53
C LEU A 67 4.57 11.09 9.28
N HIS A 68 5.10 10.83 10.48
CA HIS A 68 5.81 11.82 11.27
C HIS A 68 7.08 12.31 10.57
N ASP A 69 7.90 11.39 10.04
CA ASP A 69 9.16 11.70 9.38
C ASP A 69 8.97 12.43 8.04
N ARG A 70 7.91 12.10 7.29
CA ARG A 70 7.55 12.80 6.04
C ARG A 70 6.91 14.16 6.24
N ALA A 71 6.55 14.53 7.46
CA ALA A 71 5.98 15.84 7.76
C ALA A 71 7.07 16.93 7.69
N THR A 72 7.58 17.19 6.48
CA THR A 72 8.48 18.31 6.21
C THR A 72 7.68 19.59 6.37
N ALA A 73 8.03 20.39 7.36
CA ALA A 73 7.22 21.55 7.71
C ALA A 73 8.06 22.70 8.18
N THR A 74 7.73 23.88 7.67
CA THR A 74 8.31 25.16 8.10
C THR A 74 7.56 25.72 9.32
N SER A 75 6.40 25.13 9.68
CA SER A 75 5.59 25.49 10.84
C SER A 75 4.91 24.27 11.49
N PRO A 76 4.55 24.34 12.79
CA PRO A 76 3.86 23.25 13.48
C PRO A 76 2.54 22.81 12.82
N ASP A 77 1.78 23.75 12.26
CA ASP A 77 0.51 23.45 11.57
C ASP A 77 0.71 22.69 10.24
N GLN A 78 1.81 22.96 9.53
CA GLN A 78 2.16 22.22 8.32
C GLN A 78 2.63 20.80 8.66
N ALA A 79 3.36 20.63 9.77
CA ALA A 79 3.80 19.32 10.24
C ALA A 79 2.56 18.46 10.55
N LEU A 80 1.62 19.03 11.30
CA LEU A 80 0.39 18.35 11.67
C LEU A 80 -0.44 17.99 10.42
N ARG A 81 -0.54 18.87 9.42
CA ARG A 81 -1.21 18.56 8.14
C ARG A 81 -0.57 17.39 7.40
N GLY A 82 0.76 17.31 7.38
CA GLY A 82 1.48 16.20 6.75
C GLY A 82 1.16 14.85 7.41
N GLN A 83 0.96 14.85 8.72
CA GLN A 83 0.66 13.67 9.53
C GLN A 83 -0.81 13.23 9.48
N LEU A 84 -1.73 14.13 9.11
CA LEU A 84 -3.16 13.86 9.06
C LEU A 84 -3.56 13.17 7.76
N GLN A 85 -3.02 11.97 7.59
CA GLN A 85 -3.38 11.07 6.51
C GLN A 85 -3.71 9.72 7.09
N ASN A 86 -4.72 9.09 6.52
CA ASN A 86 -4.96 7.69 6.78
C ASN A 86 -3.90 6.89 6.01
N ALA A 87 -3.33 5.85 6.60
CA ALA A 87 -2.32 5.02 5.94
C ALA A 87 -2.30 3.62 6.55
N TRP A 88 -1.96 2.63 5.75
CA TRP A 88 -1.91 1.24 6.16
C TRP A 88 -0.61 0.60 5.78
N ASP A 89 -0.20 -0.35 6.57
CA ASP A 89 0.91 -1.21 6.24
C ASP A 89 0.54 -2.66 6.43
N TYR A 90 1.25 -3.55 5.76
CA TYR A 90 0.92 -4.96 5.80
C TYR A 90 2.15 -5.88 5.78
N ALA A 91 1.91 -7.11 6.22
CA ALA A 91 2.84 -8.22 6.09
C ALA A 91 2.07 -9.48 5.64
N VAL A 92 2.63 -10.18 4.65
CA VAL A 92 2.14 -11.49 4.18
C VAL A 92 3.08 -12.58 4.70
N LEU A 93 2.59 -13.39 5.64
CA LEU A 93 3.34 -14.45 6.31
C LEU A 93 3.05 -15.81 5.67
N GLU A 94 3.89 -16.22 4.72
CA GLU A 94 3.78 -17.53 4.08
C GLU A 94 4.51 -18.62 4.89
N SER A 95 3.75 -19.34 5.69
CA SER A 95 4.02 -20.68 6.23
C SER A 95 5.18 -20.96 7.19
N VAL A 96 6.35 -20.32 7.08
CA VAL A 96 7.50 -20.63 7.95
C VAL A 96 8.35 -19.41 8.32
N ASP A 97 8.26 -18.31 7.56
CA ASP A 97 9.04 -17.10 7.81
C ASP A 97 8.32 -16.19 8.80
N PHE A 98 8.40 -16.57 10.07
CA PHE A 98 8.10 -15.64 11.14
C PHE A 98 9.34 -14.79 11.40
N PRO A 99 9.22 -13.47 11.58
CA PRO A 99 10.22 -12.72 12.34
C PRO A 99 10.23 -13.37 13.72
N THR A 100 11.18 -14.27 13.94
CA THR A 100 11.15 -15.14 15.11
C THR A 100 11.57 -14.35 16.33
N GLU A 101 12.48 -13.40 16.18
CA GLU A 101 12.98 -12.51 17.24
C GLU A 101 13.45 -11.12 16.75
N ASP A 102 13.49 -10.86 15.44
CA ASP A 102 14.08 -9.63 14.87
C ASP A 102 13.12 -8.44 14.82
N GLU A 103 13.68 -7.23 14.84
CA GLU A 103 12.92 -5.99 14.64
C GLU A 103 12.25 -5.99 13.25
N LEU A 104 11.05 -5.40 13.14
CA LEU A 104 10.29 -5.35 11.89
C LEU A 104 11.10 -4.74 10.72
N GLY A 105 12.03 -3.83 11.03
CA GLY A 105 12.96 -3.25 10.07
C GLY A 105 13.90 -4.28 9.45
N ASP A 106 14.48 -5.16 10.26
CA ASP A 106 15.41 -6.21 9.79
C ASP A 106 14.68 -7.23 8.91
N TYR A 107 13.46 -7.60 9.28
CA TYR A 107 12.60 -8.45 8.46
C TYR A 107 12.40 -7.86 7.06
N PHE A 108 12.10 -6.57 6.96
CA PHE A 108 11.93 -5.91 5.66
C PHE A 108 13.24 -5.69 4.91
N ALA A 109 14.34 -5.44 5.61
CA ALA A 109 15.66 -5.35 5.01
C ALA A 109 16.07 -6.68 4.36
N ASP A 110 15.83 -7.82 5.01
CA ASP A 110 16.10 -9.12 4.43
C ASP A 110 15.15 -9.46 3.27
N ARG A 111 13.83 -9.26 3.49
CA ARG A 111 12.79 -9.58 2.50
C ARG A 111 12.90 -8.76 1.22
N TYR A 112 13.09 -7.44 1.34
CA TYR A 112 13.06 -6.51 0.19
C TYR A 112 14.45 -6.05 -0.25
N ARG A 113 15.50 -6.32 0.52
CA ARG A 113 16.90 -5.99 0.19
C ARG A 113 17.05 -4.54 -0.22
N GLY A 114 17.60 -4.28 -1.40
CA GLY A 114 17.78 -2.92 -1.94
C GLY A 114 16.48 -2.13 -2.05
N ALA A 115 15.33 -2.80 -2.21
CA ALA A 115 14.02 -2.15 -2.27
C ALA A 115 13.42 -1.81 -0.89
N ALA A 116 14.03 -2.26 0.22
CA ALA A 116 13.51 -1.98 1.56
C ALA A 116 13.43 -0.48 1.87
N SER A 117 14.36 0.33 1.34
CA SER A 117 14.35 1.79 1.49
C SER A 117 13.24 2.48 0.68
N LEU A 118 12.70 1.81 -0.34
CA LEU A 118 11.59 2.31 -1.16
C LEU A 118 10.22 1.99 -0.54
N ARG A 119 10.23 1.20 0.53
CA ARG A 119 9.04 0.71 1.20
C ARG A 119 8.20 1.85 1.72
N ARG A 120 6.92 1.85 1.32
CA ARG A 120 5.96 2.89 1.69
C ARG A 120 4.63 2.25 2.12
N PRO A 121 3.96 2.81 3.13
CA PRO A 121 2.60 2.44 3.47
C PRO A 121 1.65 2.62 2.29
N LEU A 122 0.61 1.80 2.26
CA LEU A 122 -0.53 1.97 1.38
C LEU A 122 -1.34 3.19 1.81
N ALA A 123 -1.64 4.05 0.84
CA ALA A 123 -2.65 5.06 1.02
C ALA A 123 -4.05 4.39 0.94
N PRO A 124 -4.98 4.72 1.84
CA PRO A 124 -6.37 4.35 1.71
C PRO A 124 -6.91 5.11 0.52
N PHE A 125 -7.02 4.40 -0.60
CA PHE A 125 -7.63 4.97 -1.77
C PHE A 125 -9.08 5.35 -1.45
N ALA A 126 -9.39 6.63 -1.65
CA ALA A 126 -10.77 7.11 -1.70
C ALA A 126 -11.62 6.30 -2.70
N ASN A 127 -10.95 5.70 -3.68
CA ASN A 127 -11.53 4.92 -4.77
C ASN A 127 -11.41 3.40 -4.55
N TRP A 128 -11.15 2.86 -3.37
CA TRP A 128 -11.48 1.43 -3.18
C TRP A 128 -12.97 1.26 -2.92
N CYS A 129 -13.57 2.27 -2.29
CA CYS A 129 -14.96 2.28 -1.87
C CYS A 129 -15.47 3.71 -1.83
N ASP A 130 -15.49 4.41 -2.98
CA ASP A 130 -16.20 5.69 -3.03
C ASP A 130 -17.71 5.37 -2.97
N ASP A 131 -18.47 6.12 -2.14
CA ASP A 131 -19.92 5.97 -2.01
C ASP A 131 -20.69 6.34 -3.30
N ALA A 132 -19.98 6.79 -4.35
CA ALA A 132 -20.52 7.19 -5.64
C ALA A 132 -20.29 6.16 -6.76
N GLY A 133 -19.78 4.97 -6.44
CA GLY A 133 -19.52 3.90 -7.41
C GLY A 133 -18.35 4.14 -8.37
N ARG A 134 -17.44 5.08 -8.08
CA ARG A 134 -16.20 5.36 -8.85
C ARG A 134 -14.97 4.72 -8.24
N GLY A 135 -15.15 3.85 -7.25
CA GLY A 135 -14.07 3.03 -6.75
C GLY A 135 -13.77 1.86 -7.68
N LEU A 136 -12.53 1.33 -7.63
CA LEU A 136 -12.22 0.00 -8.11
C LEU A 136 -13.09 -1.01 -7.37
N ASP A 137 -14.18 -1.40 -8.01
CA ASP A 137 -14.98 -2.52 -7.54
C ASP A 137 -14.19 -3.83 -7.73
N ARG A 138 -14.77 -4.93 -7.23
CA ARG A 138 -14.14 -6.26 -7.31
C ARG A 138 -13.95 -6.71 -8.76
N GLU A 139 -14.87 -6.35 -9.63
CA GLU A 139 -14.87 -6.79 -11.03
C GLU A 139 -13.77 -6.06 -11.79
N GLU A 140 -13.60 -4.75 -11.58
CA GLU A 140 -12.49 -3.98 -12.15
C GLU A 140 -11.13 -4.48 -11.65
N MET A 141 -11.00 -4.83 -10.37
CA MET A 141 -9.77 -5.42 -9.84
C MET A 141 -9.51 -6.80 -10.45
N ALA A 142 -10.55 -7.65 -10.55
CA ALA A 142 -10.43 -8.95 -11.19
C ALA A 142 -10.02 -8.82 -12.66
N HIS A 143 -10.66 -7.95 -13.43
CA HIS A 143 -10.29 -7.67 -14.82
C HIS A 143 -8.87 -7.13 -14.95
N LEU A 144 -8.42 -6.26 -14.03
CA LEU A 144 -7.03 -5.81 -13.99
C LEU A 144 -6.08 -7.00 -13.78
N LEU A 145 -6.38 -7.89 -12.85
CA LEU A 145 -5.56 -9.07 -12.58
C LEU A 145 -5.61 -10.10 -13.71
N GLU A 146 -6.75 -10.27 -14.39
CA GLU A 146 -6.90 -11.13 -15.58
C GLU A 146 -6.10 -10.61 -16.78
N SER A 147 -5.97 -9.28 -16.89
CA SER A 147 -5.21 -8.64 -17.98
C SER A 147 -3.69 -8.79 -17.84
N LEU A 148 -3.21 -9.24 -16.68
CA LEU A 148 -1.79 -9.40 -16.38
C LEU A 148 -1.48 -10.85 -16.02
N SER A 149 -0.38 -11.40 -16.53
CA SER A 149 0.08 -12.69 -16.03
C SER A 149 0.68 -12.54 -14.63
N LYS A 150 0.20 -13.34 -13.66
CA LYS A 150 0.82 -13.45 -12.33
C LYS A 150 2.34 -13.65 -12.42
N GLY A 151 2.79 -14.51 -13.33
CA GLY A 151 4.22 -14.78 -13.54
C GLY A 151 5.02 -13.55 -13.99
N GLN A 152 4.43 -12.67 -14.81
CA GLN A 152 5.09 -11.44 -15.24
C GLN A 152 5.20 -10.42 -14.10
N VAL A 153 4.12 -10.24 -13.32
CA VAL A 153 4.13 -9.37 -12.14
C VAL A 153 5.17 -9.83 -11.13
N TYR A 154 5.24 -11.14 -10.86
CA TYR A 154 6.25 -11.73 -9.99
C TYR A 154 7.67 -11.55 -10.55
N ALA A 155 7.86 -11.65 -11.87
CA ALA A 155 9.17 -11.40 -12.49
C ALA A 155 9.62 -9.94 -12.31
N VAL A 156 8.71 -8.97 -12.49
CA VAL A 156 8.98 -7.55 -12.26
C VAL A 156 9.30 -7.29 -10.78
N ALA A 157 8.48 -7.79 -9.86
CA ALA A 157 8.70 -7.61 -8.41
C ALA A 157 9.98 -8.29 -7.93
N ARG A 158 10.29 -9.49 -8.42
CA ARG A 158 11.55 -10.19 -8.11
C ARG A 158 12.76 -9.44 -8.66
N GLN A 159 12.63 -8.87 -9.85
CA GLN A 159 13.68 -8.01 -10.41
C GLN A 159 13.82 -6.71 -9.62
N ALA A 160 12.81 -6.26 -8.86
CA ALA A 160 12.93 -5.13 -7.97
C ALA A 160 13.60 -5.48 -6.62
N ILE A 161 13.39 -6.70 -6.13
CA ILE A 161 13.90 -7.19 -4.83
C ILE A 161 15.27 -7.87 -4.95
N GLY A 162 15.72 -8.18 -6.17
CA GLY A 162 16.95 -8.92 -6.45
C GLY A 162 18.18 -8.48 -5.65
N ALA A 163 19.01 -9.46 -5.27
CA ALA A 163 20.25 -9.19 -4.54
C ALA A 163 21.19 -8.27 -5.35
N GLY A 164 21.79 -7.29 -4.68
CA GLY A 164 22.72 -6.35 -5.31
C GLY A 164 22.05 -5.23 -6.12
N ILE A 165 20.74 -5.05 -5.98
CA ILE A 165 20.06 -3.88 -6.53
C ILE A 165 20.33 -2.68 -5.64
N ASP A 166 20.89 -1.66 -6.26
CA ASP A 166 20.96 -0.32 -5.71
C ASP A 166 20.09 0.57 -6.60
N TRP A 167 19.02 1.13 -6.04
CA TRP A 167 18.10 1.99 -6.78
C TRP A 167 18.69 3.36 -7.12
N THR A 168 19.91 3.64 -6.66
CA THR A 168 20.73 4.78 -7.10
C THR A 168 21.66 4.44 -8.28
N ASP A 169 21.85 3.15 -8.59
CA ASP A 169 22.71 2.65 -9.67
C ASP A 169 21.95 2.52 -11.00
N ALA A 170 22.51 3.13 -12.05
CA ALA A 170 21.96 3.09 -13.40
C ALA A 170 21.81 1.67 -13.95
N ALA A 171 22.74 0.75 -13.66
CA ALA A 171 22.65 -0.61 -14.19
C ALA A 171 21.50 -1.40 -13.58
N SER A 172 21.24 -1.23 -12.28
CA SER A 172 20.08 -1.82 -11.59
C SER A 172 18.76 -1.30 -12.15
N LEU A 173 18.69 0.01 -12.41
CA LEU A 173 17.55 0.66 -13.04
C LEU A 173 17.29 0.15 -14.45
N THR A 174 18.34 0.00 -15.27
CA THR A 174 18.22 -0.58 -16.62
C THR A 174 17.66 -2.00 -16.56
N ARG A 175 18.20 -2.88 -15.70
CA ARG A 175 17.70 -4.26 -15.57
C ARG A 175 16.22 -4.34 -15.20
N PHE A 176 15.78 -3.49 -14.26
CA PHE A 176 14.38 -3.40 -13.90
C PHE A 176 13.53 -2.92 -15.07
N ASN A 177 13.96 -1.84 -15.75
CA ASN A 177 13.26 -1.31 -16.91
C ASN A 177 13.19 -2.34 -18.05
N ASP A 178 14.21 -3.15 -18.29
CA ASP A 178 14.19 -4.19 -19.34
C ASP A 178 13.15 -5.28 -19.06
N VAL A 179 12.95 -5.68 -17.80
CA VAL A 179 11.87 -6.64 -17.44
C VAL A 179 10.51 -5.96 -17.61
N TYR A 180 10.39 -4.71 -17.19
CA TYR A 180 9.16 -3.93 -17.33
C TYR A 180 8.76 -3.67 -18.79
N GLN A 181 9.70 -3.27 -19.66
CA GLN A 181 9.44 -3.05 -21.09
C GLN A 181 9.06 -4.35 -21.80
N ARG A 182 9.69 -5.49 -21.45
CA ARG A 182 9.26 -6.80 -21.97
C ARG A 182 7.82 -7.13 -21.59
N MET A 183 7.42 -6.85 -20.35
CA MET A 183 6.03 -7.02 -19.94
C MET A 183 5.09 -6.11 -20.75
N ARG A 184 5.47 -4.85 -20.94
CA ARG A 184 4.74 -3.87 -21.77
C ARG A 184 4.60 -4.33 -23.22
N GLU A 185 5.63 -4.91 -23.81
CA GLU A 185 5.62 -5.45 -25.17
C GLU A 185 4.69 -6.64 -25.30
N VAL A 186 4.72 -7.57 -24.35
CA VAL A 186 3.87 -8.78 -24.35
C VAL A 186 2.38 -8.44 -24.17
N VAL A 187 2.06 -7.51 -23.26
CA VAL A 187 0.68 -7.05 -23.04
C VAL A 187 0.22 -6.10 -24.15
N GLY A 188 1.15 -5.38 -24.76
CA GLY A 188 0.91 -4.33 -25.74
C GLY A 188 0.66 -2.97 -25.09
N SER A 189 1.37 -1.94 -25.57
CA SER A 189 1.37 -0.59 -24.97
C SER A 189 -0.02 0.02 -24.76
N ARG A 190 -0.94 -0.18 -25.70
CA ARG A 190 -2.32 0.34 -25.61
C ARG A 190 -3.10 -0.19 -24.41
N GLN A 191 -2.82 -1.42 -23.97
CA GLN A 191 -3.48 -2.01 -22.82
C GLN A 191 -2.64 -1.80 -21.55
N PHE A 192 -1.32 -1.93 -21.68
CA PHE A 192 -0.41 -1.87 -20.55
C PHE A 192 -0.29 -0.48 -19.91
N ASP A 193 -0.25 0.59 -20.70
CA ASP A 193 -0.02 1.94 -20.16
C ASP A 193 -1.16 2.39 -19.22
N PRO A 194 -2.46 2.23 -19.60
CA PRO A 194 -3.57 2.49 -18.67
C PRO A 194 -3.56 1.61 -17.41
N LEU A 195 -3.16 0.33 -17.55
CA LEU A 195 -3.04 -0.58 -16.41
C LEU A 195 -1.96 -0.12 -15.44
N CYS A 196 -0.81 0.30 -15.96
CA CYS A 196 0.28 0.83 -15.15
C CYS A 196 -0.14 2.11 -14.43
N GLU A 197 -0.80 3.05 -15.11
CA GLU A 197 -1.36 4.24 -14.46
C GLU A 197 -2.32 3.87 -13.33
N ARG A 198 -3.13 2.83 -13.52
CA ARG A 198 -4.08 2.35 -12.50
C ARG A 198 -3.37 1.67 -11.33
N ILE A 199 -2.33 0.88 -11.54
CA ILE A 199 -1.48 0.27 -10.50
C ILE A 199 -0.73 1.35 -9.72
N GLN A 200 -0.13 2.31 -10.42
CA GLN A 200 0.55 3.46 -9.81
C GLN A 200 -0.40 4.35 -9.04
N THR A 201 -1.65 4.46 -9.50
CA THR A 201 -2.71 5.06 -8.71
C THR A 201 -2.92 4.18 -7.48
N LEU A 202 -3.44 2.97 -7.61
CA LEU A 202 -3.78 2.04 -6.52
C LEU A 202 -2.75 1.88 -5.39
N PHE A 203 -1.46 1.85 -5.73
CA PHE A 203 -0.38 1.53 -4.79
C PHE A 203 0.66 2.65 -4.66
N GLY A 204 0.47 3.77 -5.37
CA GLY A 204 1.36 4.92 -5.27
C GLY A 204 1.09 5.75 -4.02
N SER A 205 2.09 6.51 -3.60
CA SER A 205 1.95 7.46 -2.49
C SER A 205 1.15 8.66 -2.95
N GLY A 206 -0.07 8.82 -2.43
CA GLY A 206 -1.03 9.89 -2.80
C GLY A 206 -0.59 11.35 -2.55
N GLY A 207 0.70 11.62 -2.36
CA GLY A 207 1.26 12.95 -2.14
C GLY A 207 2.28 13.42 -3.18
N ASP A 208 2.93 12.51 -3.91
CA ASP A 208 3.90 12.89 -4.93
C ASP A 208 3.18 12.92 -6.27
N GLY A 209 2.47 14.02 -6.49
CA GLY A 209 1.53 14.22 -7.59
C GLY A 209 2.06 13.64 -8.89
N HIS A 210 1.24 12.77 -9.52
CA HIS A 210 1.45 12.12 -10.81
C HIS A 210 2.57 12.78 -11.60
N ARG A 211 3.82 12.32 -11.38
CA ARG A 211 4.86 12.56 -12.36
C ARG A 211 4.35 11.75 -13.54
N LYS A 212 3.70 12.43 -14.49
CA LYS A 212 3.47 11.87 -15.83
C LYS A 212 4.77 11.16 -16.15
N ALA A 213 4.69 9.86 -16.37
CA ALA A 213 5.83 9.08 -16.81
C ALA A 213 6.32 9.77 -18.08
N ALA A 214 7.28 10.68 -17.95
CA ALA A 214 8.09 11.06 -19.08
C ALA A 214 8.65 9.74 -19.60
N GLU A 215 8.79 9.59 -20.91
CA GLU A 215 9.22 8.32 -21.53
C GLU A 215 10.55 7.77 -20.94
N ASN A 216 11.29 8.60 -20.18
CA ASN A 216 12.53 8.27 -19.49
C ASN A 216 12.48 8.38 -17.94
N ALA A 217 11.32 8.59 -17.33
CA ALA A 217 11.21 8.61 -15.87
C ALA A 217 11.37 7.18 -15.35
N ILE A 218 12.33 7.00 -14.43
CA ILE A 218 12.50 5.74 -13.71
C ILE A 218 11.17 5.36 -13.07
N LEU A 219 10.66 4.20 -13.46
CA LEU A 219 9.41 3.68 -12.92
C LEU A 219 9.62 3.30 -11.45
N ASP A 220 8.68 3.73 -10.61
CA ASP A 220 8.61 3.32 -9.23
C ASP A 220 8.33 1.80 -9.14
N PRO A 221 9.24 0.99 -8.57
CA PRO A 221 9.06 -0.46 -8.48
C PRO A 221 8.10 -0.88 -7.37
N TRP A 222 7.84 0.00 -6.39
CA TRP A 222 7.14 -0.37 -5.17
C TRP A 222 5.68 -0.78 -5.40
N PRO A 223 4.91 -0.11 -6.29
CA PRO A 223 3.57 -0.57 -6.70
C PRO A 223 3.53 -2.00 -7.24
N TRP A 224 4.58 -2.44 -7.94
CA TRP A 224 4.65 -3.80 -8.47
C TRP A 224 4.93 -4.84 -7.40
N ILE A 225 5.74 -4.47 -6.39
CA ILE A 225 5.95 -5.29 -5.20
C ILE A 225 4.64 -5.45 -4.43
N HIS A 226 3.91 -4.34 -4.22
CA HIS A 226 2.57 -4.38 -3.61
C HIS A 226 1.61 -5.30 -4.36
N LEU A 227 1.53 -5.15 -5.68
CA LEU A 227 0.67 -5.98 -6.52
C LEU A 227 1.05 -7.47 -6.44
N ALA A 228 2.34 -7.79 -6.44
CA ALA A 228 2.81 -9.18 -6.35
C ALA A 228 2.47 -9.82 -5.00
N GLU A 229 2.70 -9.12 -3.89
CA GLU A 229 2.44 -9.65 -2.54
C GLU A 229 0.95 -9.78 -2.23
N LEU A 230 0.14 -8.84 -2.72
CA LEU A 230 -1.29 -8.83 -2.46
C LEU A 230 -2.09 -9.61 -3.51
N TRP A 231 -1.44 -10.15 -4.55
CA TRP A 231 -2.09 -10.78 -5.71
C TRP A 231 -3.24 -11.72 -5.33
N ASP A 232 -2.96 -12.70 -4.45
CA ASP A 232 -3.93 -13.72 -4.05
C ASP A 232 -5.01 -13.21 -3.08
N TYR A 233 -4.86 -11.98 -2.59
CA TYR A 233 -5.77 -11.37 -1.63
C TYR A 233 -6.66 -10.28 -2.27
N LEU A 234 -6.26 -9.70 -3.41
CA LEU A 234 -6.96 -8.58 -4.06
C LEU A 234 -8.28 -9.00 -4.70
N ALA A 235 -8.33 -10.14 -5.38
CA ALA A 235 -9.54 -10.72 -5.94
C ALA A 235 -9.56 -12.24 -5.67
N PRO A 236 -9.85 -12.67 -4.43
CA PRO A 236 -9.89 -14.09 -4.12
C PRO A 236 -10.94 -14.75 -5.02
N GLU A 237 -10.57 -15.90 -5.59
CA GLU A 237 -11.54 -16.75 -6.28
C GLU A 237 -12.68 -17.02 -5.30
N PRO A 238 -13.96 -16.91 -5.71
CA PRO A 238 -15.05 -17.32 -4.86
C PRO A 238 -14.80 -18.79 -4.51
N ASP A 239 -14.70 -19.11 -3.21
CA ASP A 239 -14.46 -20.48 -2.74
C ASP A 239 -15.34 -21.42 -3.56
N ALA A 240 -14.71 -22.21 -4.43
CA ALA A 240 -15.36 -23.36 -5.03
C ALA A 240 -15.80 -24.17 -3.81
N LYS A 241 -17.10 -24.16 -3.55
CA LYS A 241 -17.71 -24.50 -2.28
C LYS A 241 -16.96 -25.64 -1.58
N GLN A 242 -16.78 -25.50 -0.27
CA GLN A 242 -16.58 -26.62 0.65
C GLN A 242 -17.81 -27.57 0.57
N GLU A 243 -17.99 -28.23 -0.56
CA GLU A 243 -18.82 -29.41 -0.77
C GLU A 243 -17.86 -30.60 -0.71
N ASP A 244 -17.31 -30.89 0.48
CA ASP A 244 -16.74 -32.20 0.85
C ASP A 244 -16.07 -32.12 2.24
N GLU A 245 -16.84 -31.80 3.28
CA GLU A 245 -16.56 -32.34 4.62
C GLU A 245 -17.87 -32.87 5.19
N SER A 246 -18.22 -34.07 4.71
CA SER A 246 -19.14 -35.02 5.32
C SER A 246 -18.37 -35.90 6.31
#